data_AF-A0A452TGW9-F1
#
_entry.id   AF-A0A452TGW9-F1
#
_cell.length_a   1.000
_cell.length_b   1.000
_cell.length_c   1.000
_cell.angle_alpha   90.00
_cell.angle_beta   90.00
_cell.angle_gamma   90.00
#
_symmetry.space_group_name_H-M   'P 1'
#
loop_
_entity.id
_entity.type
_entity.pdbx_description
1 polymer ?
#
loop_
_entity_poly.entity_id
_entity_poly.type
_entity_poly.pdbx_seq_one_letter_code
_entity_poly.pdbx_strand_id
1 'polypeptide(L)' 'MASALETALFFESFYTCDDGADDVLVIDRVSTEVTLSVKKDIPPSAVTRPIFGILGTIHLVAVTR' A
#
# COMPACT_ATOMS: atom_id res chain seq x y z
N MET A 1 20.12 -11.05 0.78
CA MET A 1 19.19 -11.15 -0.35
C MET A 1 18.06 -10.19 -0.02
N ALA A 2 17.99 -9.03 -0.68
CA ALA A 2 16.96 -8.03 -0.38
C ALA A 2 15.67 -8.42 -1.10
N SER A 3 14.58 -8.70 -0.36
CA SER A 3 13.27 -8.92 -0.98
C SER A 3 12.77 -7.59 -1.56
N ALA A 4 12.17 -7.65 -2.74
CA ALA A 4 11.46 -6.53 -3.34
C ALA A 4 10.00 -6.61 -2.86
N LEU A 5 9.48 -5.53 -2.29
CA LEU A 5 8.06 -5.43 -1.97
C LEU A 5 7.29 -5.18 -3.26
N GLU A 6 6.13 -5.80 -3.42
CA GLU A 6 5.21 -5.48 -4.51
C GLU A 6 4.19 -4.45 -4.04
N THR A 7 4.05 -3.36 -4.79
CA THR A 7 3.04 -2.33 -4.56
C THR A 7 1.94 -2.46 -5.61
N ALA A 8 0.70 -2.68 -5.19
CA ALA A 8 -0.46 -2.72 -6.06
C ALA A 8 -1.25 -1.39 -5.97
N LEU A 9 -1.54 -0.78 -7.12
CA LEU A 9 -2.37 0.42 -7.22
C LEU A 9 -3.76 0.06 -7.72
N PHE A 10 -4.82 0.41 -6.97
CA PHE A 10 -6.20 0.28 -7.42
C PHE A 10 -7.03 1.49 -7.02
N PHE A 11 -7.45 2.27 -8.03
CA PHE A 11 -8.36 3.43 -7.94
C PHE A 11 -8.00 4.45 -6.84
N GLU A 12 -8.41 4.16 -5.61
CA GLU A 12 -8.31 5.00 -4.41
C GLU A 12 -7.46 4.36 -3.29
N SER A 13 -6.81 3.23 -3.51
CA SER A 13 -6.01 2.57 -2.46
C SER A 13 -4.67 2.09 -2.98
N PHE A 14 -3.66 2.15 -2.10
CA PHE A 14 -2.34 1.54 -2.31
C PHE A 14 -2.21 0.31 -1.42
N TYR A 15 -1.76 -0.80 -2.00
CA TYR A 15 -1.52 -2.06 -1.31
C TYR A 15 -0.04 -2.37 -1.38
N THR A 16 0.57 -2.83 -0.29
CA THR A 16 1.95 -3.30 -0.32
C THR A 16 2.05 -4.67 0.31
N CYS A 17 2.65 -5.61 -0.39
CA CYS A 17 2.85 -6.98 0.06
C CYS A 17 4.32 -7.39 -0.11
N ASP A 18 4.82 -8.21 0.80
CA ASP A 18 6.08 -8.93 0.66
C ASP A 18 5.80 -10.38 0.24
N ASP A 19 6.74 -10.97 -0.51
CA ASP A 19 6.67 -12.37 -0.92
C ASP A 19 6.97 -13.29 0.27
N GLY A 20 5.93 -13.50 1.09
CA GLY A 20 5.99 -14.32 2.30
C GLY A 20 5.16 -13.77 3.46
N ALA A 21 4.61 -12.56 3.34
CA ALA A 21 3.71 -11.97 4.32
C ALA A 21 2.24 -12.19 3.93
N ASP A 22 1.43 -12.66 4.89
CA ASP A 22 -0.03 -12.76 4.73
C ASP A 22 -0.71 -11.40 4.89
N ASP A 23 -0.09 -10.52 5.67
CA ASP A 23 -0.55 -9.16 5.92
C ASP A 23 -0.08 -8.20 4.80
N VAL A 24 -1.00 -7.31 4.42
CA VAL A 24 -0.83 -6.30 3.39
C VAL A 24 -1.14 -4.95 4.01
N LEU A 25 -0.21 -4.00 3.85
CA LEU A 25 -0.47 -2.61 4.23
C LEU A 25 -1.38 -1.98 3.19
N VAL A 26 -2.50 -1.43 3.64
CA VAL A 26 -3.45 -0.72 2.81
C VAL A 26 -3.47 0.74 3.22
N ILE A 27 -3.22 1.61 2.26
CA ILE A 27 -3.39 3.06 2.41
C ILE A 27 -4.62 3.46 1.62
N ASP A 28 -5.69 3.80 2.33
CA ASP A 28 -6.95 4.25 1.75
C ASP A 28 -6.89 5.77 1.51
N ARG A 29 -7.06 6.20 0.26
CA ARG A 29 -7.01 7.61 -0.12
C ARG A 29 -8.29 8.37 0.21
N VAL A 30 -9.42 7.68 0.38
CA VAL A 30 -10.71 8.29 0.73
C VAL A 30 -10.76 8.60 2.23
N SER A 31 -10.40 7.64 3.07
CA SER A 31 -10.41 7.81 4.53
C SER A 31 -9.09 8.34 5.10
N THR A 32 -8.00 8.34 4.32
CA THR A 32 -6.63 8.63 4.77
C THR A 32 -6.11 7.66 5.84
N GLU A 33 -6.79 6.52 6.02
CA GLU A 33 -6.39 5.50 6.99
C GLU A 33 -5.31 4.58 6.42
N VAL A 34 -4.48 4.10 7.34
CA VAL A 34 -3.45 3.10 7.06
C VAL A 34 -3.79 1.88 7.90
N THR A 35 -4.07 0.75 7.25
CA THR A 35 -4.53 -0.48 7.92
C THR A 35 -3.72 -1.70 7.46
N LEU A 36 -3.75 -2.76 8.28
CA LEU A 36 -3.27 -4.08 7.90
C LEU A 36 -4.48 -4.92 7.48
N SER A 37 -4.41 -5.49 6.29
CA SER A 37 -5.44 -6.34 5.67
C SER A 37 -4.78 -7.61 5.15
N VAL A 38 -5.56 -8.55 4.61
CA VAL A 38 -5.05 -9.81 4.09
C VAL A 38 -4.82 -9.73 2.58
N LYS A 39 -3.83 -10.46 2.06
CA LYS A 39 -3.49 -10.47 0.62
C LYS A 39 -4.67 -10.75 -0.32
N LYS A 40 -5.69 -11.47 0.16
CA LYS A 40 -6.95 -11.73 -0.55
C LYS A 40 -7.73 -10.47 -0.92
N ASP A 41 -7.56 -9.38 -0.18
CA ASP A 41 -8.34 -8.15 -0.36
C ASP A 41 -7.75 -7.26 -1.47
N ILE A 42 -6.59 -7.63 -2.05
CA ILE A 42 -6.04 -6.97 -3.24
C ILE A 42 -6.89 -7.35 -4.46
N PRO A 43 -7.53 -6.39 -5.15
CA PRO A 43 -8.32 -6.70 -6.33
C PRO A 43 -7.42 -7.21 -7.46
N PRO A 44 -7.87 -8.21 -8.25
CA PRO A 44 -7.07 -8.82 -9.32
C PRO A 44 -6.72 -7.85 -10.46
N SER A 45 -7.41 -6.72 -10.55
CA SER A 45 -7.13 -5.63 -11.49
C SER A 45 -6.07 -4.63 -11.01
N ALA A 46 -5.54 -4.79 -9.80
CA ALA A 46 -4.52 -3.90 -9.26
C ALA A 46 -3.22 -4.04 -10.03
N VAL A 47 -2.59 -2.89 -10.35
CA VAL A 47 -1.31 -2.87 -11.08
C VAL A 47 -0.17 -2.99 -10.09
N THR A 48 0.61 -4.07 -10.17
CA THR A 48 1.77 -4.31 -9.30
C THR A 48 3.04 -3.65 -9.83
N ARG A 49 3.84 -3.07 -8.92
CA ARG A 49 5.18 -2.54 -9.19
C ARG A 49 6.13 -2.89 -8.04
N PRO A 50 7.32 -3.45 -8.32
CA PRO A 50 8.29 -3.75 -7.27
C PRO A 50 8.93 -2.47 -6.72
N ILE A 51 9.08 -2.39 -5.40
CA ILE A 51 9.79 -1.34 -4.66
C ILE A 51 10.71 -1.97 -3.60
N PHE A 52 11.83 -1.30 -3.28
CA PHE A 52 12.78 -1.79 -2.27
C PHE A 52 12.46 -1.25 -0.87
N GLY A 53 11.31 -1.62 -0.33
CA GLY A 53 10.89 -1.20 1.01
C GLY A 53 10.03 0.08 1.02
N ILE A 54 9.26 0.25 2.10
CA ILE A 54 8.54 1.49 2.43
C ILE A 54 9.31 2.18 3.55
N LEU A 55 9.65 3.45 3.36
CA LEU A 55 10.34 4.22 4.40
C LEU A 55 9.41 4.64 5.54
N GLY A 56 8.16 4.97 5.20
CA GLY A 56 7.12 5.40 6.14
C GLY A 56 6.03 6.21 5.42
N THR A 57 5.00 6.61 6.16
CA THR A 57 3.90 7.45 5.67
C THR A 57 3.92 8.81 6.35
N ILE A 58 3.64 9.89 5.60
CA ILE A 58 3.48 11.24 6.13
C ILE A 58 2.10 11.79 5.75
N HIS A 59 1.35 12.29 6.74
CA HIS A 59 0.10 12.99 6.51
C HIS A 59 0.36 14.50 6.44
N LEU A 60 0.28 15.05 5.23
CA LEU A 60 0.44 16.49 4.98
C LEU A 60 -0.94 17.16 4.98
N VAL A 61 -1.20 17.99 5.99
CA VAL A 61 -2.45 18.76 6.06
C VAL A 61 -2.30 20.03 5.21
N ALA A 62 -3.18 20.21 4.23
CA ALA A 62 -3.20 21.43 3.44
C ALA A 62 -3.63 22.62 4.33
N VAL A 63 -2.74 23.59 4.52
CA VAL A 63 -3.13 24.91 5.04
C VAL A 63 -3.75 25.68 3.87
N THR A 64 -5.07 25.70 3.82
CA THR A 64 -5.81 26.64 2.97
C THR A 64 -5.74 28.02 3.61
N ARG A 65 -5.26 29.00 2.85
CA ARG A 65 -5.19 30.41 3.27
C ARG A 65 -6.48 31.14 2.91
#